data_AF-A0A939XLY6-F1
#
_entry.id   AF-A0A939XLY6-F1
#
_cell.length_a   1.000
_cell.length_b   1.000
_cell.length_c   1.000
_cell.angle_alpha   90.00
_cell.angle_beta   90.00
_cell.angle_gamma   90.00
#
_symmetry.space_group_name_H-M   'P 1'
#
loop_
_entity.id
_entity.type
_entity.pdbx_description
1 polymer ?
#
loop_
_entity_poly.entity_id
_entity_poly.type
_entity_poly.pdbx_seq_one_letter_code
_entity_poly.pdbx_strand_id
1 'polypeptide(L)' 'RAREQAARREQEKMRATQEEASSINDSPKPKQQLTRRDIPQRTQPVRSEKKYGRNDPCPCGSGKKYKNCHGKDAVE' A
#
# COMPACT_ATOMS: atom_id res chain seq x y z
N ARG A 1 15.36 -32.37 -41.99
CA ARG A 1 15.95 -33.22 -40.91
C ARG A 1 17.04 -32.49 -40.11
N ALA A 2 18.25 -32.26 -40.62
CA ALA A 2 19.32 -31.60 -39.83
C ALA A 2 18.97 -30.15 -39.38
N ARG A 3 18.42 -29.33 -40.28
CA ARG A 3 17.95 -27.96 -39.96
C ARG A 3 16.77 -27.93 -38.97
N GLU A 4 15.90 -28.94 -39.05
CA GLU A 4 14.73 -29.07 -38.17
C GLU A 4 15.15 -29.50 -36.76
N GLN A 5 16.15 -30.38 -36.65
CA GLN A 5 16.78 -30.71 -35.37
C GLN A 5 17.53 -29.51 -34.77
N ALA A 6 18.18 -28.67 -35.60
CA ALA A 6 18.82 -27.45 -35.14
C ALA A 6 17.79 -26.43 -34.60
N ALA A 7 16.68 -26.21 -35.33
CA ALA A 7 15.61 -25.30 -34.91
C ALA A 7 14.93 -25.75 -33.61
N ARG A 8 14.69 -27.06 -33.46
CA ARG A 8 14.10 -27.62 -32.23
C ARG A 8 15.03 -27.47 -31.03
N ARG A 9 16.34 -27.66 -31.22
CA ARG A 9 17.37 -27.41 -30.18
C ARG A 9 17.48 -25.92 -29.83
N GLU A 10 17.32 -25.03 -30.81
CA GLU A 10 17.34 -23.59 -30.60
C GLU A 10 16.13 -23.11 -29.79
N GLN A 11 14.94 -23.61 -30.12
CA GLN A 11 13.71 -23.33 -29.35
C GLN A 11 13.78 -23.90 -27.92
N GLU A 12 14.34 -25.11 -27.74
CA GLU A 12 14.52 -25.71 -26.42
C GLU A 12 15.50 -24.89 -25.55
N LYS A 13 16.59 -24.39 -26.14
CA LYS A 13 17.53 -23.47 -25.45
C LYS A 13 16.86 -22.15 -25.05
N MET A 14 16.09 -21.53 -25.95
CA MET A 14 15.39 -20.27 -25.68
C MET A 14 14.37 -20.41 -24.54
N ARG A 15 13.65 -21.54 -24.49
CA ARG A 15 12.66 -21.81 -23.44
C ARG A 15 13.32 -22.09 -22.08
N ALA A 16 14.43 -22.84 -22.05
CA ALA A 16 15.19 -23.07 -20.81
C ALA A 16 15.74 -21.78 -20.19
N THR A 17 16.16 -20.81 -21.02
CA THR A 17 16.62 -19.51 -20.54
C THR A 17 15.48 -18.59 -20.07
N GLN A 18 14.27 -18.77 -20.60
CA GLN A 18 13.10 -17.97 -20.20
C GLN A 18 12.55 -18.39 -18.83
N GLU A 19 12.54 -19.70 -18.51
CA GLU A 19 12.11 -20.21 -17.19
C GLU A 19 13.06 -19.76 -16.05
N GLU A 20 14.36 -19.68 -16.32
CA GLU A 20 15.37 -19.15 -15.39
C GLU A 20 15.18 -17.63 -15.13
N ALA A 21 14.84 -16.85 -16.17
CA ALA A 21 14.62 -15.41 -16.02
C ALA A 21 13.31 -15.06 -15.29
N SER A 22 12.29 -15.92 -15.35
CA SER A 22 11.01 -15.73 -14.65
C SER A 22 11.05 -16.05 -13.16
N SER A 23 12.07 -16.76 -12.67
CA SER A 23 12.18 -17.19 -11.26
C SER A 23 12.88 -16.18 -10.32
N ILE A 24 13.33 -15.03 -10.84
CA ILE A 24 14.10 -14.02 -10.09
C ILE A 24 13.35 -12.68 -10.01
N ASN A 25 12.08 -12.71 -9.58
CA ASN A 25 11.32 -11.49 -9.28
C ASN A 25 10.77 -11.44 -7.85
N ASP A 26 11.34 -12.22 -6.92
CA ASP A 26 11.17 -11.97 -5.49
C ASP A 26 12.35 -11.11 -5.02
N SER A 27 12.22 -9.80 -5.15
CA SER A 27 13.16 -8.84 -4.56
C SER A 27 12.92 -8.77 -3.06
N PRO A 28 13.81 -9.28 -2.18
CA PRO A 28 13.77 -8.87 -0.79
C PRO A 28 14.19 -7.40 -0.71
N LYS A 29 13.23 -6.51 -0.45
CA LYS A 29 13.49 -5.10 -0.14
C LYS A 29 14.62 -5.02 0.89
N PRO A 30 15.71 -4.24 0.65
CA PRO A 30 16.76 -4.08 1.64
C PRO A 30 16.14 -3.44 2.89
N LYS A 31 16.22 -4.14 4.02
CA LYS A 31 15.92 -3.57 5.34
C LYS A 31 17.03 -2.56 5.64
N GLN A 32 16.85 -1.33 5.19
CA GLN A 32 17.72 -0.22 5.55
C GLN A 32 17.76 -0.13 7.08
N GLN A 33 18.96 -0.28 7.64
CA GLN A 33 19.22 0.00 9.05
C GLN A 33 18.95 1.48 9.28
N LEU A 34 17.75 1.78 9.81
CA LEU A 34 17.34 3.11 10.24
C LEU A 34 18.31 3.53 11.34
N THR A 35 19.31 4.32 10.98
CA THR A 35 20.08 5.07 11.98
C THR A 35 19.10 6.00 12.71
N ARG A 36 19.34 6.24 13.99
CA ARG A 36 18.44 6.96 14.92
C ARG A 36 18.00 8.37 14.47
N ARG A 37 18.55 8.89 13.37
CA ARG A 37 18.26 10.21 12.79
C ARG A 37 17.32 10.18 11.59
N ASP A 38 17.00 9.01 11.03
CA ASP A 38 16.12 8.87 9.87
C ASP A 38 14.87 8.06 10.24
N ILE A 39 14.17 8.44 11.31
CA ILE A 39 12.82 7.93 11.53
C ILE A 39 11.92 8.86 10.71
N PRO A 40 11.42 8.47 9.51
CA PRO A 40 10.28 9.17 8.96
C PRO A 40 9.20 9.04 10.02
N GLN A 41 8.85 10.17 10.66
CA GLN A 41 7.70 10.26 11.53
C GLN A 41 6.56 9.66 10.73
N ARG A 42 6.17 8.44 11.10
CA ARG A 42 5.12 7.69 10.43
C ARG A 42 3.92 8.61 10.58
N THR A 43 3.64 9.43 9.58
CA THR A 43 2.42 10.20 9.53
C THR A 43 1.38 9.12 9.43
N GLN A 44 0.84 8.75 10.60
CA GLN A 44 -0.23 7.79 10.66
C GLN A 44 -1.25 8.34 9.67
N PRO A 45 -1.72 7.52 8.70
CA PRO A 45 -2.76 7.99 7.80
C PRO A 45 -3.83 8.55 8.73
N VAL A 46 -4.10 9.85 8.62
CA VAL A 46 -5.12 10.48 9.44
C VAL A 46 -6.36 9.68 9.14
N ARG A 47 -6.72 8.76 10.06
CA ARG A 47 -8.00 8.08 10.01
C ARG A 47 -8.93 9.26 9.99
N SER A 48 -9.57 9.48 8.85
CA SER A 48 -10.64 10.45 8.76
C SER A 48 -11.69 9.89 9.68
N GLU A 49 -11.57 10.29 10.95
CA GLU A 49 -12.48 9.95 12.01
C GLU A 49 -13.84 10.26 11.44
N LYS A 50 -14.72 9.27 11.42
CA LYS A 50 -16.03 9.32 10.77
C LYS A 50 -16.66 10.67 11.11
N LYS A 51 -16.63 11.62 10.17
CA LYS A 51 -16.99 13.01 10.48
C LYS A 51 -18.45 13.01 10.90
N TYR A 52 -18.70 13.23 12.19
CA TYR A 52 -20.06 13.35 12.70
C TYR A 52 -20.72 14.52 11.99
N GLY A 53 -21.84 14.27 11.31
CA GLY A 53 -22.58 15.32 10.65
C GLY A 53 -23.02 16.37 11.68
N ARG A 54 -23.09 17.66 11.31
CA ARG A 54 -23.51 18.74 12.23
C ARG A 54 -24.79 18.43 13.01
N ASN A 55 -25.72 17.68 12.43
CA ASN A 55 -27.01 17.35 13.05
C ASN A 55 -27.05 15.99 13.77
N ASP A 56 -25.99 15.19 13.72
CA ASP A 56 -25.90 13.86 14.35
C ASP A 56 -25.87 13.97 15.90
N PRO A 57 -26.34 12.98 16.67
CA PRO A 57 -26.11 12.94 18.12
C PRO A 57 -24.63 13.02 18.46
N CYS A 58 -24.28 13.86 19.44
CA CYS A 58 -22.89 14.06 19.82
C CYS A 58 -22.31 12.81 20.53
N PRO A 59 -21.14 12.29 20.12
CA PRO A 59 -20.57 11.04 20.65
C PRO A 59 -20.15 11.13 22.13
N CYS A 60 -20.15 12.31 22.74
CA CYS A 60 -19.90 12.52 24.16
C CYS A 60 -21.08 12.13 25.07
N GLY A 61 -22.19 11.61 24.51
CA GLY A 61 -23.34 11.16 25.29
C GLY A 61 -24.21 12.28 25.90
N SER A 62 -23.98 13.53 25.51
CA SER A 62 -24.73 14.68 26.07
C SER A 62 -26.19 14.81 25.57
N GLY A 63 -26.65 13.95 24.67
CA GLY A 63 -27.99 14.04 24.04
C GLY A 63 -28.20 15.24 23.10
N LYS A 64 -27.18 16.10 22.93
CA LYS A 64 -27.20 17.28 22.07
C LYS A 64 -26.71 16.91 20.66
N LYS A 65 -27.16 17.65 19.64
CA LYS A 65 -26.63 17.55 18.27
C LYS A 65 -25.16 17.97 18.24
N TYR A 66 -24.35 17.37 17.36
CA TYR A 66 -22.91 17.61 17.26
C TYR A 66 -22.59 19.10 17.10
N LYS A 67 -23.29 19.83 16.22
CA LYS A 67 -23.15 21.29 16.03
C LYS A 67 -23.43 22.14 17.27
N ASN A 68 -24.20 21.60 18.22
CA ASN A 68 -24.56 22.28 19.47
C ASN A 68 -23.71 21.77 20.65
N CYS A 69 -22.66 21.00 20.39
CA CYS A 69 -21.75 20.47 21.38
C CYS A 69 -20.30 20.56 20.86
N HIS A 70 -19.70 19.46 20.41
CA HIS A 70 -18.29 19.43 19.97
C HIS A 70 -18.05 19.98 18.56
N GLY A 71 -19.11 20.25 17.79
CA GLY A 71 -19.04 20.83 16.44
C GLY A 71 -19.44 22.30 16.38
N LYS A 72 -19.45 23.01 17.52
CA LYS A 72 -19.79 24.44 17.61
C LYS A 72 -18.75 25.34 16.93
N ASP A 73 -17.48 24.96 16.99
CA ASP A 73 -16.36 25.79 16.53
C ASP A 73 -16.00 25.57 15.05
N ALA A 74 -16.74 24.70 14.34
CA ALA A 74 -16.55 24.44 12.92
C ALA A 74 -17.36 25.41 12.03
N VAL A 75 -17.54 26.66 12.47
CA VAL A 75 -18.20 27.73 11.71
C VAL A 75 -17.25 28.94 11.66
N GLU A 76 -16.37 28.93 10.67
CA GLU A 76 -15.95 30.16 9.99
C GLU A 76 -16.56 30.14 8.59
#